data_AF-A0A7X6IDE8-F1
#
_entry.id   AF-A0A7X6IDE8-F1
#
_cell.length_a   1.000
_cell.length_b   1.000
_cell.length_c   1.000
_cell.angle_alpha   90.00
_cell.angle_beta   90.00
_cell.angle_gamma   90.00
#
_symmetry.space_group_name_H-M   'P 1'
#
loop_
_entity.id
_entity.type
_entity.pdbx_description
1 polymer ?
#
loop_
_entity_poly.entity_id
_entity_poly.type
_entity_poly.pdbx_seq_one_letter_code
_entity_poly.pdbx_strand_id
1 'polypeptide(L)' 'MAEDTALIRKRSGRRRVSADSHAVSLEDFAPTEQALLTIVADRKKCPIKDVMRDGIRYFLNSNVKVDIQPIDLRS' A
#
# COMPACT_ATOMS: atom_id res chain seq x y z
N MET A 1 40.92 37.30 13.22
CA MET A 1 40.83 35.91 12.75
C MET A 1 39.36 35.53 12.84
N ALA A 2 38.66 35.62 11.71
CA ALA A 2 37.23 35.38 11.60
C ALA A 2 37.06 34.10 10.78
N GLU A 3 36.62 33.03 11.43
CA GLU A 3 36.20 31.81 10.74
C GLU A 3 34.72 31.58 11.04
N ASP A 4 33.91 32.27 10.23
CA ASP A 4 32.53 31.92 9.94
C ASP A 4 32.51 30.60 9.18
N THR A 5 31.97 29.54 9.78
CA THR A 5 31.46 28.39 9.01
C THR A 5 30.19 27.83 9.65
N ALA A 6 29.10 28.59 9.55
CA ALA A 6 27.75 28.07 9.70
C ALA A 6 27.43 27.15 8.53
N LEU A 7 27.76 25.86 8.66
CA LEU A 7 27.46 24.83 7.68
C LEU A 7 25.98 24.40 7.80
N ILE A 8 25.09 25.24 7.26
CA ILE A 8 23.67 24.93 7.10
C ILE A 8 23.53 23.84 6.03
N ARG A 9 23.62 22.57 6.45
CA ARG A 9 23.11 21.45 5.66
C ARG A 9 21.58 21.56 5.63
N LYS A 10 21.06 22.28 4.64
CA LYS A 10 19.66 22.13 4.20
C LYS A 10 19.49 20.68 3.73
N ARG A 11 19.15 19.77 4.64
CA ARG A 11 18.48 18.53 4.27
C ARG A 11 17.15 18.96 3.70
N SER A 12 17.10 19.10 2.38
CA SER A 12 15.88 18.99 1.60
C SER A 12 15.36 17.57 1.79
N GLY A 13 14.86 17.28 2.99
CA GLY A 13 13.97 16.19 3.26
C GLY A 13 12.69 16.53 2.55
N ARG A 14 12.68 16.29 1.24
CA ARG A 14 11.46 16.18 0.44
C ARG A 14 10.76 14.96 1.03
N ARG A 15 10.04 15.16 2.13
CA ARG A 15 8.99 14.28 2.62
C ARG A 15 8.04 14.21 1.43
N ARG A 16 8.20 13.19 0.59
CA ARG A 16 7.17 12.84 -0.38
C ARG A 16 6.02 12.37 0.49
N VAL A 17 5.17 13.33 0.85
CA VAL A 17 3.83 13.05 1.34
C VAL A 17 3.18 12.33 0.17
N SER A 18 3.15 10.99 0.24
CA SER A 18 2.39 10.21 -0.72
C SER A 18 0.95 10.60 -0.49
N ALA A 19 0.39 11.31 -1.46
CA ALA A 19 -1.00 11.69 -1.51
C ALA A 19 -1.85 10.46 -1.85
N ASP A 20 -1.93 9.50 -0.92
CA ASP A 20 -2.85 8.36 -1.01
C ASP A 20 -3.61 8.28 0.31
N SER A 21 -4.75 8.97 0.38
CA SER A 21 -5.70 8.89 1.51
C SER A 21 -6.40 7.53 1.63
N HIS A 22 -5.95 6.52 0.89
CA HIS A 22 -6.57 5.19 0.80
C HIS A 22 -5.56 4.03 0.96
N ALA A 23 -4.37 4.30 1.51
CA ALA A 23 -3.41 3.25 1.81
C ALA A 23 -3.91 2.39 2.98
N VAL A 24 -4.09 1.09 2.75
CA VAL A 24 -4.39 0.10 3.79
C VAL A 24 -3.07 -0.31 4.44
N SER A 25 -2.97 -0.14 5.77
CA SER A 25 -1.78 -0.49 6.54
C SER A 25 -2.00 -1.80 7.30
N LEU A 26 -0.90 -2.49 7.65
CA LEU A 26 -1.00 -3.75 8.42
C LEU A 26 -1.52 -3.48 9.85
N GLU A 27 -1.25 -2.31 10.39
CA GLU A 27 -1.65 -1.85 11.71
C GLU A 27 -3.17 -1.65 11.84
N ASP A 28 -3.89 -1.57 10.72
CA ASP A 28 -5.35 -1.43 10.70
C ASP A 28 -6.06 -2.75 11.02
N PHE A 29 -5.34 -3.87 11.02
CA PHE A 29 -5.88 -5.21 11.25
C PHE A 29 -5.81 -5.61 12.73
N ALA A 30 -6.68 -6.52 13.15
CA ALA A 30 -6.62 -7.08 14.50
C ALA A 30 -5.30 -7.84 14.72
N PRO A 31 -4.77 -7.93 15.96
CA PRO A 31 -3.50 -8.61 16.23
C PRO A 31 -3.45 -10.07 15.73
N THR A 32 -4.58 -10.76 15.82
CA THR A 32 -4.73 -12.13 15.30
C THR A 32 -4.63 -12.19 13.78
N GLU A 33 -5.21 -11.23 13.07
CA GLU A 33 -5.14 -11.11 11.61
C GLU A 33 -3.73 -10.75 11.16
N GLN A 34 -3.04 -9.86 11.87
CA GLN A 34 -1.64 -9.53 11.61
C GLN A 34 -0.74 -10.76 11.77
N ALA A 35 -0.95 -11.56 12.81
CA ALA A 35 -0.22 -12.80 13.02
C ALA A 35 -0.45 -13.80 11.87
N LEU A 36 -1.70 -13.95 11.44
CA LEU A 36 -2.05 -14.82 10.30
C LEU A 36 -1.40 -14.34 9.00
N LEU A 37 -1.48 -13.05 8.69
CA LEU A 37 -0.84 -12.46 7.52
C LEU A 37 0.69 -12.69 7.53
N THR A 38 1.31 -12.56 8.71
CA THR A 38 2.75 -12.81 8.90
C THR A 38 3.10 -14.29 8.66
N ILE A 39 2.35 -15.23 9.23
CA ILE A 39 2.57 -16.68 9.06
C ILE A 39 2.41 -17.08 7.58
N VAL A 40 1.40 -16.53 6.90
CA VAL A 40 1.16 -16.82 5.47
C VAL A 40 2.27 -16.25 4.59
N ALA A 41 2.72 -15.02 4.87
CA ALA A 41 3.82 -14.38 4.16
C ALA A 41 5.12 -15.20 4.29
N ASP A 42 5.44 -15.65 5.50
CA ASP A 42 6.61 -16.49 5.78
C ASP A 42 6.53 -17.83 5.03
N ARG A 43 5.38 -18.53 5.11
CA ARG A 43 5.16 -19.78 4.38
C ARG A 43 5.27 -19.63 2.86
N LYS A 44 4.79 -18.53 2.30
CA LYS A 44 4.86 -18.23 0.87
C LYS A 44 6.20 -17.61 0.45
N LYS A 45 7.08 -17.32 1.41
CA LYS A 45 8.35 -16.60 1.20
C LYS A 45 8.16 -15.31 0.40
N CYS A 46 7.09 -14.57 0.71
CA CYS A 46 6.76 -13.33 0.02
C CYS A 46 6.48 -12.19 1.02
N PRO A 47 6.59 -10.92 0.58
CA PRO A 47 6.21 -9.78 1.40
C PRO A 47 4.74 -9.80 1.83
N ILE A 48 4.44 -9.39 3.06
CA ILE A 48 3.06 -9.29 3.60
C ILE A 48 2.15 -8.47 2.68
N LYS A 49 2.66 -7.36 2.11
CA LYS A 49 1.92 -6.52 1.14
C LYS A 49 1.40 -7.30 -0.08
N ASP A 50 2.10 -8.35 -0.51
CA ASP A 50 1.70 -9.15 -1.66
C ASP A 50 0.62 -10.16 -1.25
N VAL A 51 0.70 -10.70 -0.03
CA VAL A 51 -0.38 -11.52 0.57
C VAL A 51 -1.67 -10.70 0.69
N MET A 52 -1.58 -9.47 1.20
CA MET A 52 -2.73 -8.58 1.33
C MET A 52 -3.34 -8.25 -0.04
N ARG A 53 -2.50 -7.93 -1.03
CA ARG A 53 -2.93 -7.67 -2.41
C ARG A 53 -3.66 -8.86 -3.01
N ASP A 54 -3.13 -10.06 -2.84
CA ASP A 54 -3.74 -11.29 -3.36
C ASP A 54 -5.08 -11.58 -2.67
N GLY A 55 -5.18 -11.34 -1.36
CA GLY A 55 -6.44 -11.45 -0.61
C GLY A 55 -7.51 -10.50 -1.15
N ILE A 56 -7.15 -9.23 -1.39
CA ILE A 56 -8.06 -8.24 -1.97
C ILE A 56 -8.50 -8.67 -3.38
N ARG A 57 -7.56 -9.09 -4.23
CA ARG A 57 -7.89 -9.57 -5.59
C ARG A 57 -8.81 -10.78 -5.57
N TYR A 58 -8.54 -11.75 -4.69
CA TYR A 58 -9.38 -12.92 -4.52
C TYR A 58 -10.81 -12.52 -4.13
N PHE A 59 -10.94 -11.64 -3.13
CA PHE A 59 -12.25 -11.15 -2.69
C PHE A 59 -13.02 -10.45 -3.81
N LEU A 60 -12.35 -9.56 -4.57
CA LEU A 60 -12.96 -8.85 -5.70
C LEU A 60 -13.42 -9.83 -6.79
N ASN A 61 -12.57 -10.77 -7.19
CA ASN A 61 -12.92 -11.75 -8.22
C ASN A 61 -14.06 -12.69 -7.79
N SER A 62 -14.15 -13.02 -6.51
CA SER A 62 -15.19 -13.91 -5.98
C SER A 62 -16.52 -13.21 -5.76
N ASN A 63 -16.52 -11.92 -5.42
CA ASN A 63 -17.73 -11.22 -4.94
C ASN A 63 -18.20 -10.08 -5.85
N VAL A 64 -17.32 -9.53 -6.68
CA VAL A 64 -17.64 -8.42 -7.58
C VAL A 64 -17.80 -8.97 -8.99
N LYS A 65 -19.05 -9.18 -9.40
CA LYS A 65 -19.38 -9.36 -10.83
C LYS A 65 -19.34 -7.99 -11.49
N VAL A 66 -18.29 -7.71 -12.26
CA VAL A 66 -18.25 -6.53 -13.12
C VAL A 66 -19.14 -6.83 -14.32
N ASP A 67 -20.38 -6.35 -14.29
CA ASP A 67 -21.28 -6.40 -15.44
C ASP A 67 -20.91 -5.23 -16.37
N ILE A 68 -20.04 -5.48 -17.34
CA ILE A 68 -19.68 -4.49 -18.35
C ILE A 68 -20.81 -4.47 -19.37
N GLN A 69 -21.77 -3.56 -19.21
CA GLN A 69 -22.76 -3.34 -20.26
C GLN A 69 -22.07 -2.67 -21.46
N PRO A 70 -22.18 -3.25 -22.67
CA PRO A 70 -21.62 -2.62 -23.86
C PRO A 70 -22.31 -1.27 -24.06
N ILE A 71 -21.50 -0.20 -24.13
CA ILE A 71 -21.99 1.12 -24.51
C ILE A 71 -22.35 1.02 -25.99
N ASP A 72 -23.64 1.14 -26.31
CA ASP A 72 -24.12 1.18 -27.68
C ASP A 72 -23.66 2.51 -28.31
N LEU A 73 -22.60 2.44 -29.12
CA LEU A 73 -21.98 3.60 -29.78
C LEU A 73 -22.76 4.05 -31.03
N ARG A 74 -24.07 3.82 -31.07
CA ARG A 74 -24.95 4.24 -32.17
C ARG A 74 -25.95 5.26 -31.67
N SER A 75 -25.57 6.53 -31.69
CA SER A 75 -26.47 7.68 -31.59
C SER A 75 -26.09 8.70 -32.65
#